data_AF-A0A1V3XVY5-F1
#
_entry.id   AF-A0A1V3XVY5-F1
#
_cell.length_a   1.000
_cell.length_b   1.000
_cell.length_c   1.000
_cell.angle_alpha   90.00
_cell.angle_beta   90.00
_cell.angle_gamma   90.00
#
_symmetry.space_group_name_H-M   'P 1'
#
loop_
_entity.id
_entity.type
_entity.pdbx_description
1 polymer ?
#
loop_
_entity_poly.entity_id
_entity_poly.type
_entity_poly.pdbx_seq_one_letter_code
_entity_poly.pdbx_strand_id
1 'polypeptide(L)' 'MSADEPAEPRERATEGPITGIAAELRELAGLRDSGILTDEEFAQQKQRLLGR' A
#
# COMPACT_ATOMS: atom_id res chain seq x y z
N MET A 1 -1.67 -39.08 -19.76
CA MET A 1 -0.83 -38.38 -18.76
C MET A 1 -1.40 -36.99 -18.62
N SER A 2 -2.23 -36.77 -17.59
CA SER A 2 -2.71 -35.45 -17.21
C SER A 2 -1.91 -35.02 -15.99
N ALA A 3 -1.11 -33.98 -16.15
CA ALA A 3 -0.55 -33.18 -15.07
C ALA A 3 -0.95 -31.75 -15.45
N ASP A 4 -2.11 -31.29 -15.00
CA ASP A 4 -2.27 -30.64 -13.70
C ASP A 4 -1.20 -29.56 -13.55
N GLU A 5 -1.56 -28.38 -14.05
CA GLU A 5 -0.90 -27.11 -13.78
C GLU A 5 -1.51 -26.61 -12.46
N PRO A 6 -0.77 -26.56 -11.34
CA PRO A 6 -1.24 -25.86 -10.16
C PRO A 6 -0.69 -24.44 -10.24
N ALA A 7 -1.61 -23.50 -10.44
CA ALA A 7 -1.44 -22.07 -10.39
C ALA A 7 -0.35 -21.62 -9.41
N GLU A 8 0.50 -20.69 -9.86
CA GLU A 8 1.41 -19.93 -9.02
C GLU A 8 0.68 -19.52 -7.73
N PRO A 9 1.13 -19.97 -6.55
CA PRO A 9 0.81 -19.25 -5.33
C PRO A 9 1.50 -17.91 -5.53
N ARG A 10 0.75 -16.89 -5.97
CA ARG A 10 1.12 -15.49 -5.82
C ARG A 10 1.63 -15.41 -4.40
N GLU A 11 2.94 -15.30 -4.28
CA GLU A 11 3.61 -15.24 -3.00
C GLU A 11 2.87 -14.11 -2.29
N ARG A 12 2.07 -14.51 -1.30
CA ARG A 12 1.36 -13.62 -0.41
C ARG A 12 2.46 -12.70 0.06
N ALA A 13 2.50 -11.50 -0.52
CA ALA A 13 3.48 -10.49 -0.18
C ALA A 13 3.47 -10.50 1.33
N THR A 14 4.60 -10.89 1.89
CA THR A 14 4.78 -11.01 3.31
C THR A 14 4.58 -9.60 3.80
N GLU A 15 3.33 -9.24 4.14
CA GLU A 15 2.93 -7.91 4.56
C GLU A 15 3.43 -7.76 6.00
N GLY A 16 4.75 -7.77 6.13
CA GLY A 16 5.40 -7.30 7.32
C GLY A 16 4.95 -5.85 7.55
N PRO A 17 5.02 -5.36 8.79
CA PRO A 17 4.51 -4.04 9.17
C PRO A 17 5.06 -2.88 8.33
N ILE A 18 6.19 -3.05 7.64
CA ILE A 18 6.82 -2.07 6.76
C ILE A 18 6.12 -1.97 5.38
N THR A 19 5.62 -3.10 4.86
CA THR A 19 4.82 -3.14 3.61
C THR A 19 3.47 -2.45 3.77
N GLY A 20 2.88 -2.48 4.97
CA GLY A 20 1.65 -1.75 5.29
C GLY A 20 1.81 -0.23 5.19
N ILE A 21 2.87 0.33 5.80
CA ILE A 21 3.16 1.78 5.74
C ILE A 21 3.38 2.24 4.29
N ALA A 22 4.12 1.46 3.49
CA ALA A 22 4.34 1.78 2.09
C ALA A 22 3.07 1.67 1.23
N ALA A 23 2.15 0.74 1.56
CA ALA A 23 0.85 0.64 0.91
C ALA A 23 -0.05 1.84 1.26
N GLU A 24 -0.14 2.20 2.54
CA GLU A 24 -0.90 3.35 3.02
C GLU A 24 -0.39 4.67 2.40
N LEU A 25 0.92 4.87 2.28
CA LEU A 25 1.48 6.05 1.59
C LEU A 25 1.06 6.17 0.12
N ARG A 26 0.97 5.04 -0.60
CA ARG A 26 0.51 5.02 -1.99
C ARG A 26 -0.97 5.36 -2.09
N GLU A 27 -1.78 4.87 -1.16
CA GLU A 27 -3.20 5.17 -1.10
C GLU A 27 -3.44 6.66 -0.80
N LEU A 28 -2.72 7.22 0.18
CA LEU A 28 -2.71 8.66 0.47
C LEU A 28 -2.30 9.51 -0.73
N ALA A 29 -1.29 9.08 -1.49
CA ALA A 29 -0.88 9.77 -2.70
C ALA A 29 -2.00 9.75 -3.76
N GLY A 30 -2.69 8.61 -3.95
CA GLY A 30 -3.83 8.51 -4.85
C GLY A 30 -5.03 9.41 -4.45
N LEU A 31 -5.30 9.55 -3.16
CA LEU A 31 -6.32 10.47 -2.64
C LEU A 31 -5.96 11.94 -2.88
N ARG A 32 -4.67 12.30 -2.75
CA ARG A 32 -4.19 13.64 -3.09
C ARG A 32 -4.28 13.90 -4.59
N ASP A 33 -3.80 12.97 -5.39
CA ASP A 33 -3.75 13.11 -6.85
C ASP A 33 -5.16 13.15 -7.48
N SER A 34 -6.17 12.58 -6.81
CA SER A 34 -7.58 12.71 -7.18
C SER A 34 -8.25 14.00 -6.68
N GLY A 35 -7.54 14.82 -5.90
CA GLY A 35 -8.06 16.06 -5.32
C GLY A 35 -9.00 15.86 -4.12
N ILE A 36 -9.04 14.65 -3.54
CA ILE A 36 -9.80 14.35 -2.32
C ILE A 36 -9.07 14.90 -1.10
N LEU A 37 -7.74 14.78 -1.08
CA LEU A 37 -6.88 15.37 -0.06
C LEU A 37 -6.15 16.60 -0.61
N THR A 38 -6.05 17.61 0.23
CA THR A 38 -5.12 18.72 0.02
C THR A 38 -3.68 18.28 0.33
N ASP A 39 -2.70 19.02 -0.19
CA ASP A 39 -1.29 18.78 0.11
C ASP A 39 -0.99 18.83 1.62
N GLU A 40 -1.68 19.69 2.35
CA GLU A 40 -1.53 19.86 3.80
C GLU A 40 -2.05 18.63 4.58
N GLU A 41 -3.21 18.10 4.19
CA GLU A 41 -3.79 16.89 4.80
C GLU A 41 -2.93 15.65 4.50
N PHE A 42 -2.44 15.52 3.27
CA PHE A 42 -1.49 14.46 2.90
C PHE A 42 -0.22 14.51 3.74
N ALA A 43 0.35 15.71 3.93
CA ALA A 43 1.54 15.90 4.74
C ALA A 43 1.32 15.55 6.22
N GLN A 44 0.18 15.93 6.80
CA GLN A 44 -0.17 15.58 8.18
C GLN A 44 -0.31 14.05 8.37
N GLN A 45 -1.00 13.36 7.45
CA GLN A 45 -1.18 11.91 7.54
C GLN A 45 0.13 11.15 7.32
N LYS A 46 0.96 11.58 6.37
CA LYS A 46 2.30 11.03 6.15
C LYS A 46 3.20 11.17 7.40
N GLN A 47 3.18 12.33 8.06
CA GLN A 47 3.96 12.55 9.28
C GLN A 47 3.47 11.68 10.45
N ARG A 48 2.14 11.53 10.60
CA ARG A 48 1.55 10.64 11.61
C ARG A 48 1.91 9.17 11.39
N LEU A 49 2.06 8.76 10.13
CA LEU A 49 2.41 7.39 9.75
C LEU A 49 3.90 7.08 9.95
N LEU A 50 4.78 8.05 9.68
CA LEU A 50 6.24 7.91 9.79
C LEU A 50 6.79 8.25 11.19
N GLY A 51 6.06 9.06 11.98
CA GLY A 51 6.46 9.50 13.31
C GLY A 51 5.99 8.58 14.45
N ARG A 52 5.58 7.35 14.13
CA ARG A 52 5.13 6.35 15.11
C ARG A 52 6.28 5.47 15.59
#